data_AF-A0A101QKR4-F1
#
_entry.id   AF-A0A101QKR4-F1
#
_cell.length_a   1.000
_cell.length_b   1.000
_cell.length_c   1.000
_cell.angle_alpha   90.00
_cell.angle_beta   90.00
_cell.angle_gamma   90.00
#
_symmetry.space_group_name_H-M   'P 1'
#
loop_
_entity.id
_entity.type
_entity.pdbx_description
1 polymer ?
#
loop_
_entity_poly.entity_id
_entity_poly.type
_entity_poly.pdbx_seq_one_letter_code
_entity_poly.pdbx_strand_id
1 'polypeptide(L)'
;MPLLDPKPGALRPHPADGPSVDRVPDDRASGTPDGLRDALVAELGPEKVLHRISDLVRYASDASPYRLVPRVVVIAETTADVAAVLRHARDNGRHVVFRAAGTSLNGQAQGDDILVDVRRHWTGLEMLDDGVRARIKPGTTIGRANISLSRHGRLMGPDPASSLACTVGGVVANNASGSEGAAAHRAGAEPRVPRPGLFPARRTSGTSGTTAA
;
A
#
# COMPACT_ATOMS: atom_id res chain seq x y z
N MET A 1 14.47 15.42 -44.88
CA MET A 1 13.98 16.09 -43.66
C MET A 1 14.73 15.49 -42.48
N PRO A 2 15.59 16.25 -41.78
CA PRO A 2 16.39 15.67 -40.71
C PRO A 2 15.49 15.43 -39.49
N LEU A 3 15.60 14.22 -38.93
CA LEU A 3 14.77 13.70 -37.83
C LEU A 3 14.93 14.48 -36.50
N LEU A 4 15.89 15.39 -36.41
CA LEU A 4 16.40 15.98 -35.17
C LEU A 4 16.22 17.50 -35.05
N ASP A 5 15.56 18.16 -36.01
CA ASP A 5 15.25 19.58 -35.84
C ASP A 5 14.22 19.75 -34.71
N PRO A 6 14.52 20.56 -33.69
CA PRO A 6 13.60 20.78 -32.59
C PRO A 6 12.31 21.40 -33.13
N LYS A 7 11.16 20.89 -32.67
CA LYS A 7 9.83 21.42 -32.98
C LYS A 7 9.21 22.07 -31.74
N PRO A 8 9.66 23.27 -31.31
CA PRO A 8 9.10 23.95 -30.12
C PRO A 8 7.59 24.14 -30.19
N GLY A 9 7.03 24.29 -31.39
CA GLY A 9 5.58 24.37 -31.61
C GLY A 9 4.81 23.12 -31.18
N ALA A 10 5.42 21.93 -31.24
CA ALA A 10 4.80 20.68 -30.80
C ALA A 10 4.69 20.54 -29.27
N LEU A 11 5.39 21.40 -28.51
CA LEU A 11 5.28 21.47 -27.05
C LEU A 11 4.24 22.49 -26.59
N ARG A 12 3.67 23.28 -27.50
CA ARG A 12 2.61 24.23 -27.13
C ARG A 12 1.35 23.43 -26.80
N PRO A 13 0.67 23.73 -25.68
CA PRO A 13 -0.65 23.18 -25.42
C PRO A 13 -1.55 23.52 -26.60
N HIS A 14 -2.02 22.50 -27.31
CA HIS A 14 -3.08 22.70 -28.28
C HIS A 14 -4.38 22.95 -27.52
N PRO A 15 -5.25 23.86 -28.01
CA PRO A 15 -6.62 23.94 -27.51
C PRO A 15 -7.23 22.55 -27.70
N ALA A 16 -7.56 21.87 -26.60
CA ALA A 16 -8.21 20.59 -26.68
C ALA A 16 -9.68 20.83 -27.05
N ASP A 17 -10.14 20.20 -28.13
CA ASP A 17 -11.54 20.21 -28.52
C ASP A 17 -12.34 19.28 -27.59
N GLY A 18 -12.67 19.81 -26.41
CA GLY A 18 -13.50 19.13 -25.42
C GLY A 18 -12.73 18.41 -24.31
N PRO A 19 -13.47 17.74 -23.41
CA PRO A 19 -12.88 17.06 -22.26
C PRO A 19 -12.06 15.83 -22.69
N SER A 20 -11.08 15.47 -21.87
CA SER A 20 -10.19 14.33 -22.16
C SER A 20 -10.94 13.00 -22.25
N VAL A 21 -10.38 12.05 -23.00
CA VAL A 21 -10.94 10.69 -23.17
C VAL A 21 -11.06 9.92 -21.85
N ASP A 22 -10.26 10.29 -20.84
CA ASP A 22 -10.24 9.71 -19.50
C ASP A 22 -11.05 10.53 -18.48
N ARG A 23 -11.85 11.52 -18.93
CA ARG A 23 -12.74 12.28 -18.04
C ARG A 23 -13.63 11.34 -17.22
N VAL A 24 -14.04 11.81 -16.05
CA VAL A 24 -15.06 11.07 -15.29
C VAL A 24 -16.38 11.12 -16.04
N PRO A 25 -17.11 9.99 -16.18
CA PRO A 25 -18.44 9.96 -16.75
C PRO A 25 -19.42 10.93 -16.06
N ASP A 26 -20.36 11.50 -16.82
CA ASP A 26 -21.30 12.51 -16.31
C ASP A 26 -22.18 11.96 -15.18
N ASP A 27 -22.50 10.68 -15.21
CA ASP A 27 -23.29 9.98 -14.18
C ASP A 27 -22.57 9.87 -12.82
N ARG A 28 -21.29 10.25 -12.76
CA ARG A 28 -20.47 10.31 -11.54
C ARG A 28 -19.94 11.73 -11.27
N ALA A 29 -20.16 12.69 -12.15
CA ALA A 29 -19.55 14.02 -12.06
C ALA A 29 -19.97 14.78 -10.78
N SER A 30 -21.18 14.56 -10.30
CA SER A 30 -21.70 15.12 -9.04
C SER A 30 -21.25 14.37 -7.78
N GLY A 31 -20.47 13.29 -7.92
CA GLY A 31 -20.09 12.39 -6.83
C GLY A 31 -21.08 11.24 -6.63
N THR A 32 -21.15 10.73 -5.41
CA THR A 32 -22.05 9.63 -5.05
C THR A 32 -23.52 10.04 -5.10
N PRO A 33 -24.43 9.22 -5.66
CA PRO A 33 -25.87 9.47 -5.61
C PRO A 33 -26.38 9.62 -4.17
N ASP A 34 -27.26 10.60 -3.92
CA ASP A 34 -27.73 10.96 -2.58
C ASP A 34 -28.31 9.77 -1.81
N GLY A 35 -29.18 8.96 -2.44
CA GLY A 35 -29.77 7.79 -1.77
C GLY A 35 -28.74 6.76 -1.29
N LEU A 36 -27.64 6.59 -2.04
CA LEU A 36 -26.55 5.70 -1.63
C LEU A 36 -25.70 6.33 -0.52
N ARG A 37 -25.35 7.61 -0.68
CA ARG A 37 -24.58 8.36 0.30
C ARG A 37 -25.32 8.34 1.65
N ASP A 38 -26.57 8.74 1.66
CA ASP A 38 -27.36 8.94 2.87
C ASP A 38 -27.59 7.60 3.59
N ALA A 39 -27.84 6.52 2.85
CA ALA A 39 -27.98 5.18 3.43
C ALA A 39 -26.68 4.70 4.12
N LEU A 40 -25.53 4.83 3.44
CA LEU A 40 -24.26 4.42 4.03
C LEU A 40 -23.82 5.34 5.18
N VAL A 41 -24.10 6.65 5.09
CA VAL A 41 -23.82 7.60 6.18
C VAL A 41 -24.69 7.29 7.40
N ALA A 42 -25.94 6.89 7.22
CA ALA A 42 -26.80 6.48 8.32
C ALA A 42 -26.30 5.21 9.02
N GLU A 43 -25.76 4.24 8.27
CA GLU A 43 -25.24 2.99 8.85
C GLU A 43 -23.85 3.12 9.48
N LEU A 44 -22.96 3.94 8.89
CA LEU A 44 -21.53 3.95 9.21
C LEU A 44 -21.03 5.26 9.84
N GLY A 45 -21.79 6.34 9.69
CA GLY A 45 -21.40 7.70 10.03
C GLY A 45 -20.71 8.44 8.87
N PRO A 46 -20.76 9.79 8.86
CA PRO A 46 -20.30 10.61 7.74
C PRO A 46 -18.79 10.55 7.52
N GLU A 47 -18.00 10.39 8.59
CA GLU A 47 -16.53 10.35 8.51
C GLU A 47 -15.99 9.12 7.77
N LYS A 48 -16.79 8.07 7.66
CA LYS A 48 -16.41 6.80 7.02
C LYS A 48 -16.82 6.71 5.56
N VAL A 49 -17.61 7.67 5.04
CA VAL A 49 -18.17 7.60 3.69
C VAL A 49 -17.60 8.73 2.85
N LEU A 50 -16.66 8.39 1.95
CA LEU A 50 -16.13 9.35 0.99
C LEU A 50 -16.99 9.33 -0.27
N HIS A 51 -17.58 10.48 -0.59
CA HIS A 51 -18.62 10.60 -1.60
C HIS A 51 -18.37 11.73 -2.61
N ARG A 52 -17.37 12.58 -2.39
CA ARG A 52 -17.03 13.67 -3.31
C ARG A 52 -16.30 13.11 -4.51
N ILE A 53 -16.46 13.76 -5.66
CA ILE A 53 -15.80 13.34 -6.89
C ILE A 53 -14.27 13.23 -6.75
N SER A 54 -13.63 14.14 -6.03
CA SER A 54 -12.19 14.08 -5.75
C SER A 54 -11.79 12.82 -4.97
N ASP A 55 -12.63 12.38 -4.03
CA ASP A 55 -12.41 11.16 -3.28
C ASP A 55 -12.59 9.93 -4.18
N LEU A 56 -13.63 9.90 -5.02
CA LEU A 56 -13.86 8.78 -5.95
C LEU A 56 -12.72 8.64 -6.97
N VAL A 57 -12.27 9.76 -7.55
CA VAL A 57 -11.14 9.79 -8.50
C VAL A 57 -9.85 9.32 -7.86
N ARG A 58 -9.58 9.72 -6.61
CA ARG A 58 -8.40 9.26 -5.85
C ARG A 58 -8.33 7.74 -5.73
N TYR A 59 -9.48 7.08 -5.61
CA TYR A 59 -9.57 5.63 -5.47
C TYR A 59 -9.81 4.90 -6.79
N ALA A 60 -9.90 5.63 -7.91
CA ALA A 60 -10.21 5.06 -9.21
C ALA A 60 -9.09 4.23 -9.84
N SER A 61 -7.85 4.39 -9.35
CA SER A 61 -6.65 3.72 -9.85
C SER A 61 -5.92 2.93 -8.76
N ASP A 62 -5.37 1.78 -9.12
CA ASP A 62 -4.29 1.13 -8.39
C ASP A 62 -2.98 1.27 -9.18
N ALA A 63 -2.01 0.36 -9.04
CA ALA A 63 -0.75 0.42 -9.79
C ALA A 63 -0.85 -0.19 -11.20
N SER A 64 -2.05 -0.59 -11.63
CA SER A 64 -2.35 -1.09 -12.97
C SER A 64 -2.69 0.03 -13.95
N PRO A 65 -2.74 -0.26 -15.28
CA PRO A 65 -3.21 0.71 -16.28
C PRO A 65 -4.74 0.88 -16.30
N TYR A 66 -5.48 0.15 -15.46
CA TYR A 66 -6.94 0.22 -15.44
C TYR A 66 -7.42 1.40 -14.60
N ARG A 67 -8.64 1.86 -14.90
CA ARG A 67 -9.29 2.93 -14.16
C ARG A 67 -10.78 2.64 -14.03
N LEU A 68 -11.23 2.39 -12.81
CA LEU A 68 -12.63 2.16 -12.47
C LEU A 68 -13.00 3.12 -11.35
N VAL A 69 -13.89 4.08 -11.64
CA VAL A 69 -14.32 5.08 -10.66
C VAL A 69 -15.45 4.49 -9.81
N PRO A 70 -15.26 4.28 -8.50
CA PRO A 70 -16.29 3.74 -7.64
C PRO A 70 -17.48 4.72 -7.51
N ARG A 71 -18.66 4.19 -7.18
CA ARG A 71 -19.83 5.01 -6.81
C ARG A 71 -19.64 5.66 -5.45
N VAL A 72 -18.97 4.97 -4.53
CA VAL A 72 -18.72 5.42 -3.15
C VAL A 72 -17.50 4.71 -2.58
N VAL A 73 -16.77 5.37 -1.69
CA VAL A 73 -15.68 4.76 -0.94
C VAL A 73 -16.02 4.74 0.54
N VAL A 74 -15.86 3.57 1.17
CA VAL A 74 -16.06 3.39 2.62
C VAL A 74 -14.72 3.15 3.30
N ILE A 75 -14.42 3.90 4.36
CA ILE A 75 -13.29 3.65 5.24
C ILE A 75 -13.77 2.73 6.37
N ALA A 76 -13.46 1.43 6.28
CA ALA A 76 -13.88 0.46 7.29
C ALA A 76 -12.90 0.46 8.46
N GLU A 77 -13.40 0.68 9.67
CA GLU A 77 -12.59 0.70 10.90
C GLU A 77 -12.74 -0.60 11.70
N THR A 78 -13.90 -1.24 11.58
CA THR A 78 -14.29 -2.40 12.38
C THR A 78 -14.90 -3.51 11.53
N THR A 79 -14.98 -4.72 12.09
CA THR A 79 -15.68 -5.84 11.45
C THR A 79 -17.17 -5.56 11.29
N ALA A 80 -17.76 -4.75 12.17
CA ALA A 80 -19.14 -4.31 12.07
C ALA A 80 -19.36 -3.41 10.85
N ASP A 81 -18.43 -2.50 10.55
CA ASP A 81 -18.48 -1.66 9.35
C ASP A 81 -18.46 -2.52 8.07
N VAL A 82 -17.56 -3.50 8.03
CA VAL A 82 -17.47 -4.45 6.90
C VAL A 82 -18.77 -5.25 6.74
N ALA A 83 -19.31 -5.76 7.85
CA ALA A 83 -20.56 -6.51 7.84
C ALA A 83 -21.75 -5.65 7.38
N ALA A 84 -21.79 -4.38 7.79
CA ALA A 84 -22.81 -3.42 7.38
C ALA A 84 -22.75 -3.16 5.86
N VAL A 85 -21.57 -2.89 5.31
CA VAL A 85 -21.40 -2.70 3.87
C VAL A 85 -21.80 -3.94 3.07
N LEU A 86 -21.37 -5.13 3.48
CA LEU A 86 -21.72 -6.37 2.78
C LEU A 86 -23.22 -6.67 2.85
N ARG A 87 -23.86 -6.39 3.98
CA ARG A 87 -25.32 -6.49 4.13
C ARG A 87 -26.03 -5.51 3.20
N HIS A 88 -25.64 -4.23 3.25
CA HIS A 88 -26.19 -3.18 2.39
C HIS A 88 -26.06 -3.56 0.91
N ALA A 89 -24.89 -4.05 0.50
CA ALA A 89 -24.63 -4.46 -0.87
C ALA A 89 -25.52 -5.62 -1.30
N ARG A 90 -25.64 -6.66 -0.46
CA ARG A 90 -26.53 -7.79 -0.73
C ARG A 90 -28.00 -7.35 -0.85
N ASP A 91 -28.47 -6.54 0.08
CA ASP A 91 -29.89 -6.16 0.17
C ASP A 91 -30.30 -5.21 -0.97
N ASN A 92 -29.34 -4.50 -1.58
CA ASN A 92 -29.57 -3.55 -2.68
C ASN A 92 -28.99 -4.01 -4.03
N GLY A 93 -28.52 -5.26 -4.14
CA GLY A 93 -27.96 -5.80 -5.38
C GLY A 93 -26.71 -5.06 -5.88
N ARG A 94 -25.87 -4.57 -4.97
CA ARG A 94 -24.65 -3.79 -5.26
C ARG A 94 -23.40 -4.66 -5.13
N HIS A 95 -22.31 -4.26 -5.78
CA HIS A 95 -21.04 -4.98 -5.74
C HIS A 95 -20.04 -4.27 -4.82
N VAL A 96 -19.18 -5.07 -4.17
CA VAL A 96 -18.17 -4.59 -3.22
C VAL A 96 -16.79 -5.06 -3.63
N VAL A 97 -15.83 -4.14 -3.65
CA VAL A 97 -14.41 -4.44 -3.78
C VAL A 97 -13.67 -3.94 -2.55
N PHE A 98 -12.82 -4.78 -1.97
CA PHE A 98 -11.92 -4.38 -0.89
C PHE A 98 -10.62 -3.84 -1.46
N ARG A 99 -10.24 -2.64 -1.02
CA ARG A 99 -8.94 -2.06 -1.31
C ARG A 99 -8.09 -2.07 -0.05
N ALA A 100 -6.97 -2.78 -0.13
CA ALA A 100 -5.90 -2.68 0.85
C ALA A 100 -4.91 -1.57 0.45
N ALA A 101 -3.69 -1.91 0.06
CA ALA A 101 -2.69 -0.91 -0.35
C ALA A 101 -3.00 -0.21 -1.68
N GLY A 102 -3.68 -0.90 -2.61
CA GLY A 102 -3.85 -0.43 -3.99
C GLY A 102 -2.60 -0.56 -4.84
N THR A 103 -1.76 -1.58 -4.59
CA THR A 103 -0.49 -1.82 -5.30
C THR A 103 -0.57 -2.98 -6.30
N SER A 104 -1.77 -3.42 -6.66
CA SER A 104 -1.97 -4.44 -7.70
C SER A 104 -1.61 -3.86 -9.07
N LEU A 105 -1.04 -4.68 -9.95
CA LEU A 105 -0.74 -4.36 -11.34
C LEU A 105 -1.83 -4.83 -12.31
N ASN A 106 -2.88 -5.49 -11.81
CA ASN A 106 -3.89 -6.18 -12.62
C ASN A 106 -5.32 -5.69 -12.33
N GLY A 107 -5.49 -4.59 -11.58
CA GLY A 107 -6.78 -3.96 -11.31
C GLY A 107 -7.62 -4.60 -10.21
N GLN A 108 -7.05 -5.50 -9.43
CA GLN A 108 -7.76 -6.28 -8.40
C GLN A 108 -8.24 -5.41 -7.23
N ALA A 109 -7.64 -4.23 -7.04
CA ALA A 109 -7.94 -3.32 -5.94
C ALA A 109 -8.83 -2.14 -6.36
N GLN A 110 -9.55 -2.30 -7.47
CA GLN A 110 -10.41 -1.31 -8.09
C GLN A 110 -11.81 -1.88 -8.32
N GLY A 111 -12.81 -1.02 -8.34
CA GLY A 111 -14.21 -1.37 -8.62
C GLY A 111 -14.99 -0.12 -8.99
N ASP A 112 -16.10 -0.31 -9.71
CA ASP A 112 -16.93 0.77 -10.23
C ASP A 112 -18.18 1.05 -9.38
N ASP A 113 -18.34 0.29 -8.28
CA ASP A 113 -19.45 0.37 -7.35
C ASP A 113 -18.99 0.73 -5.91
N ILE A 114 -19.17 -0.13 -4.89
CA ILE A 114 -18.71 0.15 -3.52
C ILE A 114 -17.27 -0.29 -3.36
N LEU A 115 -16.39 0.65 -3.01
CA LEU A 115 -15.01 0.34 -2.66
C LEU A 115 -14.78 0.50 -1.15
N VAL A 116 -14.25 -0.53 -0.49
CA VAL A 116 -13.99 -0.52 0.95
C VAL A 116 -12.49 -0.46 1.22
N ASP A 117 -12.01 0.66 1.75
CA ASP A 117 -10.62 0.82 2.20
C ASP A 117 -10.44 0.14 3.56
N VAL A 118 -9.57 -0.88 3.58
CA VAL A 118 -9.20 -1.63 4.80
C VAL A 118 -7.74 -1.40 5.20
N ARG A 119 -7.07 -0.39 4.62
CA ARG A 119 -5.64 -0.14 4.85
C ARG A 119 -5.38 0.51 6.19
N ARG A 120 -6.19 1.51 6.57
CA ARG A 120 -5.83 2.49 7.62
C ARG A 120 -5.97 1.95 9.04
N HIS A 121 -7.11 1.32 9.34
CA HIS A 121 -7.50 0.99 10.72
C HIS A 121 -7.13 -0.43 11.14
N TRP A 122 -6.70 -1.26 10.18
CA TRP A 122 -6.41 -2.68 10.39
C TRP A 122 -4.91 -2.93 10.51
N THR A 123 -4.20 -2.09 11.26
CA THR A 123 -2.74 -2.19 11.43
C THR A 123 -2.37 -2.66 12.83
N GLY A 124 -1.31 -3.47 12.92
CA GLY A 124 -0.82 -4.01 14.18
C GLY A 124 -0.37 -5.45 14.05
N LEU A 125 0.48 -5.85 14.98
CA LEU A 125 1.07 -7.18 15.05
C LEU A 125 1.25 -7.55 16.53
N GLU A 126 1.06 -8.82 16.81
CA GLU A 126 1.29 -9.45 18.11
C GLU A 126 2.23 -10.64 17.89
N MET A 127 3.36 -10.67 18.60
CA MET A 127 4.25 -11.83 18.62
C MET A 127 3.73 -12.85 19.63
N LEU A 128 3.77 -14.13 19.24
CA LEU A 128 3.28 -15.25 20.02
C LEU A 128 4.42 -16.28 20.17
N ASP A 129 4.38 -17.06 21.24
CA ASP A 129 5.33 -18.14 21.53
C ASP A 129 6.80 -17.70 21.39
N ASP A 130 7.20 -16.65 22.11
CA ASP A 130 8.56 -16.10 22.08
C ASP A 130 9.09 -15.74 20.67
N GLY A 131 8.19 -15.48 19.73
CA GLY A 131 8.52 -15.11 18.36
C GLY A 131 8.53 -16.26 17.36
N VAL A 132 8.01 -17.43 17.73
CA VAL A 132 7.76 -18.54 16.80
C VAL A 132 6.55 -18.24 15.89
N ARG A 133 5.54 -17.54 16.42
CA ARG A 133 4.32 -17.18 15.68
C ARG A 133 4.06 -15.68 15.75
N ALA A 134 3.30 -15.16 14.79
CA ALA A 134 2.84 -13.78 14.79
C ALA A 134 1.39 -13.70 14.33
N ARG A 135 0.57 -12.92 15.05
CA ARG A 135 -0.77 -12.52 14.61
C ARG A 135 -0.66 -11.12 14.04
N ILE A 136 -0.88 -10.98 12.73
CA ILE A 136 -0.71 -9.71 12.02
C ILE A 136 -2.04 -9.26 11.45
N LYS A 137 -2.41 -8.01 11.69
CA LYS A 137 -3.64 -7.43 11.13
C LYS A 137 -3.45 -7.13 9.63
N PRO A 138 -4.50 -7.28 8.80
CA PRO A 138 -4.40 -7.32 7.35
C PRO A 138 -3.93 -6.00 6.72
N GLY A 139 -4.18 -4.85 7.34
CA GLY A 139 -3.72 -3.54 6.87
C GLY A 139 -2.25 -3.25 7.19
N THR A 140 -1.56 -4.11 7.94
CA THR A 140 -0.13 -3.93 8.25
C THR A 140 0.71 -4.10 6.99
N THR A 141 1.62 -3.15 6.73
CA THR A 141 2.55 -3.26 5.59
C THR A 141 3.58 -4.36 5.81
N ILE A 142 4.03 -5.01 4.73
CA ILE A 142 5.05 -6.07 4.80
C ILE A 142 6.33 -5.54 5.45
N GLY A 143 6.77 -4.34 5.08
CA GLY A 143 7.92 -3.68 5.71
C GLY A 143 7.76 -3.51 7.22
N ARG A 144 6.59 -3.07 7.71
CA ARG A 144 6.34 -2.91 9.15
C ARG A 144 6.30 -4.25 9.88
N ALA A 145 5.73 -5.29 9.26
CA ALA A 145 5.75 -6.64 9.80
C ALA A 145 7.20 -7.14 9.93
N ASN A 146 8.01 -7.01 8.88
CA ASN A 146 9.40 -7.47 8.85
C ASN A 146 10.32 -6.72 9.83
N ILE A 147 10.11 -5.41 10.04
CA ILE A 147 10.82 -4.65 11.09
C ILE A 147 10.52 -5.21 12.49
N SER A 148 9.31 -5.72 12.72
CA SER A 148 8.94 -6.28 14.03
C SER A 148 9.49 -7.71 14.18
N LEU A 149 9.41 -8.52 13.13
CA LEU A 149 9.89 -9.89 13.09
C LEU A 149 11.41 -10.00 13.19
N SER A 150 12.16 -9.02 12.65
CA SER A 150 13.63 -9.04 12.67
C SER A 150 14.21 -9.04 14.08
N ARG A 151 13.51 -8.46 15.06
CA ARG A 151 13.88 -8.50 16.48
C ARG A 151 13.94 -9.92 17.05
N HIS A 152 13.24 -10.85 16.41
CA HIS A 152 13.18 -12.26 16.76
C HIS A 152 13.96 -13.13 15.76
N GLY A 153 14.78 -12.53 14.88
CA GLY A 153 15.51 -13.26 13.84
C GLY A 153 14.59 -13.91 12.79
N ARG A 154 13.38 -13.37 12.62
CA ARG A 154 12.36 -13.88 11.68
C ARG A 154 12.15 -12.89 10.53
N LEU A 155 11.68 -13.42 9.40
CA LEU A 155 11.28 -12.66 8.24
C LEU A 155 10.01 -13.28 7.65
N MET A 156 9.05 -12.43 7.28
CA MET A 156 7.91 -12.81 6.47
C MET A 156 8.27 -12.56 5.00
N GLY A 157 8.37 -13.64 4.21
CA GLY A 157 8.27 -13.53 2.75
C GLY A 157 6.81 -13.30 2.34
N PRO A 158 6.51 -12.89 1.10
CA PRO A 158 7.37 -12.42 0.00
C PRO A 158 8.01 -11.03 0.23
N ASP A 159 9.09 -10.71 -0.51
CA ASP A 159 9.66 -9.35 -0.59
C ASP A 159 9.29 -8.67 -1.92
N PRO A 160 8.09 -8.07 -2.03
CA PRO A 160 7.72 -7.31 -3.20
C PRO A 160 8.45 -5.97 -3.22
N ALA A 161 8.73 -5.43 -4.42
CA ALA A 161 9.27 -4.07 -4.58
C ALA A 161 8.39 -3.00 -3.91
N SER A 162 7.11 -3.30 -3.69
CA SER A 162 6.15 -2.46 -2.96
C SER A 162 6.11 -2.73 -1.46
N SER A 163 7.09 -3.40 -0.83
CA SER A 163 7.07 -3.84 0.58
C SER A 163 6.76 -2.73 1.59
N LEU A 164 7.15 -1.48 1.29
CA LEU A 164 6.83 -0.30 2.11
C LEU A 164 5.35 0.11 2.04
N ALA A 165 4.63 -0.28 0.98
CA ALA A 165 3.25 0.10 0.71
C ALA A 165 2.26 -1.08 0.76
N CYS A 166 2.62 -2.25 0.22
CA CYS A 166 1.76 -3.42 0.18
C CYS A 166 1.49 -3.94 1.59
N THR A 167 0.28 -4.46 1.80
CA THR A 167 -0.18 -4.93 3.10
C THR A 167 -0.29 -6.45 3.12
N VAL A 168 -0.16 -7.05 4.31
CA VAL A 168 -0.29 -8.50 4.51
C VAL A 168 -1.60 -9.04 3.93
N GLY A 169 -2.73 -8.35 4.17
CA GLY A 169 -4.02 -8.76 3.64
C GLY A 169 -4.06 -8.75 2.11
N GLY A 170 -3.45 -7.75 1.48
CA GLY A 170 -3.36 -7.68 0.01
C GLY A 170 -2.46 -8.76 -0.59
N VAL A 171 -1.36 -9.10 0.09
CA VAL A 171 -0.47 -10.21 -0.32
C VAL A 171 -1.21 -11.54 -0.26
N VAL A 172 -1.90 -11.81 0.85
CA VAL A 172 -2.69 -13.04 1.03
C VAL A 172 -3.82 -13.12 0.00
N ALA A 173 -4.60 -12.05 -0.18
CA ALA A 173 -5.75 -12.04 -1.09
C ALA A 173 -5.36 -12.28 -2.56
N ASN A 174 -4.16 -11.86 -2.96
CA ASN A 174 -3.68 -12.00 -4.34
C ASN A 174 -2.81 -13.25 -4.55
N ASN A 175 -2.61 -14.10 -3.53
CA ASN A 175 -1.60 -15.17 -3.56
C ASN A 175 -0.23 -14.67 -4.06
N ALA A 176 0.16 -13.46 -3.64
CA ALA A 176 1.32 -12.79 -4.20
C ALA A 176 2.60 -13.51 -3.76
N SER A 177 3.49 -13.75 -4.72
CA SER A 177 4.86 -14.21 -4.50
C SER A 177 5.83 -13.05 -4.71
N GLY A 178 6.96 -13.07 -4.01
CA GLY A 178 8.05 -12.10 -4.17
C GLY A 178 9.31 -12.84 -4.58
N SER A 179 10.26 -12.09 -5.12
CA SER A 179 11.47 -12.61 -5.76
C SER A 179 12.33 -13.46 -4.81
N GLU A 180 12.20 -13.31 -3.50
CA GLU A 180 12.98 -14.03 -2.48
C GLU A 180 12.17 -15.03 -1.64
N GLY A 181 11.13 -15.66 -2.21
CA GLY A 181 10.17 -16.51 -1.49
C GLY A 181 10.66 -17.86 -0.92
N ALA A 182 11.92 -18.26 -1.03
CA ALA A 182 12.37 -19.57 -0.52
C ALA A 182 13.85 -19.71 -0.11
N ALA A 183 14.74 -18.76 -0.45
CA ALA A 183 16.18 -18.98 -0.31
C ALA A 183 16.80 -18.51 1.02
N ALA A 184 16.16 -17.60 1.76
CA ALA A 184 16.76 -17.01 2.96
C ALA A 184 16.78 -17.92 4.21
N HIS A 185 16.23 -19.15 4.13
CA HIS A 185 16.23 -20.09 5.26
C HIS A 185 17.18 -21.29 5.07
N ARG A 186 18.03 -21.29 4.04
CA ARG A 186 19.09 -22.30 3.85
C ARG A 186 20.44 -21.67 3.50
N ALA A 187 20.99 -20.88 4.41
CA ALA A 187 22.44 -20.80 4.59
C ALA A 187 22.69 -20.22 5.98
N GLY A 188 23.43 -20.94 6.83
CA GLY A 188 23.82 -20.45 8.14
C GLY A 188 24.54 -19.12 8.00
N ALA A 189 24.03 -18.09 8.66
CA ALA A 189 24.74 -16.84 8.83
C ALA A 189 24.28 -16.23 10.15
N GLU A 190 25.18 -16.26 11.13
CA GLU A 190 25.04 -15.47 12.34
C GLU A 190 24.80 -14.00 11.99
N PRO A 191 23.96 -13.27 12.76
CA PRO A 191 23.77 -11.86 12.55
C PRO A 191 25.02 -11.10 13.01
N ARG A 192 25.96 -10.83 12.10
CA ARG A 192 27.02 -9.84 12.34
C ARG A 192 26.44 -8.44 12.31
N VAL A 193 26.29 -7.86 13.50
CA VAL A 193 26.04 -6.43 13.72
C VAL A 193 27.16 -5.60 13.07
N PRO A 194 26.87 -4.52 12.34
CA PRO A 194 27.91 -3.61 11.87
C PRO A 194 28.45 -2.82 13.07
N ARG A 195 29.72 -3.05 13.44
CA ARG A 195 30.43 -2.20 14.41
C ARG A 195 30.75 -0.86 13.73
N PRO A 196 30.30 0.29 14.27
CA PRO A 196 30.73 1.58 13.77
C PRO A 196 32.07 1.94 14.41
N GLY A 197 33.07 2.27 13.57
CA GLY A 197 34.26 3.00 14.01
C GLY A 197 35.59 2.28 13.78
N LEU A 198 36.20 2.52 12.62
CA LEU A 198 37.65 2.68 12.55
C LEU A 198 38.02 3.52 11.32
N PHE A 199 38.22 4.82 11.52
CA PHE A 199 39.06 5.63 10.63
C PHE A 199 40.49 5.63 11.20
N PRO A 200 41.52 5.27 10.42
CA PRO A 200 42.88 5.18 10.94
C PRO A 200 43.69 6.46 10.64
N ALA A 201 44.32 7.03 11.67
CA ALA A 201 45.52 7.87 11.62
C ALA A 201 45.92 8.12 13.10
N ARG A 202 47.17 8.04 13.56
CA ARG A 202 48.48 8.28 12.95
C ARG A 202 49.51 7.52 13.80
N ARG A 203 50.56 6.98 13.16
CA ARG A 203 51.78 6.55 13.85
C ARG A 203 52.54 7.79 14.32
N THR A 204 53.00 7.78 15.57
CA THR A 204 54.22 8.48 15.97
C THR A 204 55.14 7.45 16.63
N SER A 205 56.25 7.19 15.94
CA SER A 205 57.40 6.48 16.46
C SER A 205 58.25 7.42 17.30
N GLY A 206 58.55 7.02 18.53
CA GLY A 206 59.56 7.62 19.40
C GLY A 206 60.25 6.51 20.17
N THR A 207 61.48 6.20 19.76
CA THR A 207 62.59 5.56 20.51
C THR A 207 62.71 6.17 21.93
N SER A 208 63.25 5.58 23.00
CA SER A 208 64.08 4.42 23.32
C SER A 208 64.39 4.54 24.83
N GLY A 209 64.68 3.45 25.56
CA GLY A 209 65.50 3.54 26.78
C GLY A 209 64.99 2.87 28.06
N THR A 210 65.57 1.71 28.37
CA THR A 210 65.82 1.07 29.68
C THR A 210 66.29 2.12 30.72
N THR A 211 65.99 2.12 32.03
CA THR A 211 66.36 1.15 33.09
C THR A 211 65.82 1.67 34.44
N ALA A 212 65.70 0.79 35.43
CA ALA A 212 65.32 1.07 36.81
C ALA A 212 66.32 1.98 37.56
N ALA A 213 65.77 3.01 38.22
CA ALA A 213 66.12 3.63 39.52
C ALA A 213 65.49 5.02 39.59
#